data_AF-A0A1A8EQU1-F1
#
_entry.id   AF-A0A1A8EQU1-F1
#
_cell.length_a   1.000
_cell.length_b   1.000
_cell.length_c   1.000
_cell.angle_alpha   90.00
_cell.angle_beta   90.00
_cell.angle_gamma   90.00
#
_symmetry.space_group_name_H-M   'P 1'
#
loop_
_entity.id
_entity.type
_entity.pdbx_description
1 polymer ?
#
loop_
_entity_poly.entity_id
_entity_poly.type
_entity_poly.pdbx_seq_one_letter_code
_entity_poly.pdbx_strand_id
1 'polypeptide(L)'
;KLPRLAAHFETYGIDVSLITFNWFMVVFVESLPSDLLLPLWDAFLYEGTKVIFRYALALFKYKEDDILKIHDSTEIYQFLRFFTKTISDSRKLMNIAFNDMNPFPLRLLRNRRALHLERLQGELRELEKQQKEFLTESAEHKDKELDMVVSEDDDF
;
A
#
# COMPACT_ATOMS: atom_id res chain seq x y z
N LYS A 1 16.95 9.77 -2.62
CA LYS A 1 16.53 10.62 -1.47
C LYS A 1 17.62 10.77 -0.38
N LEU A 2 18.82 10.20 -0.50
CA LEU A 2 19.93 10.36 0.47
C LEU A 2 21.28 10.52 -0.25
N PRO A 3 21.54 11.66 -0.94
CA PRO A 3 22.72 11.82 -1.77
C PRO A 3 24.03 11.90 -0.95
N ARG A 4 23.98 12.47 0.26
CA ARG A 4 25.14 12.59 1.15
C ARG A 4 25.62 11.23 1.63
N LEU A 5 24.69 10.41 2.14
CA LEU A 5 24.98 9.06 2.58
C LEU A 5 25.47 8.17 1.44
N ALA A 6 24.89 8.29 0.25
CA ALA A 6 25.33 7.53 -0.93
C ALA A 6 26.79 7.88 -1.31
N ALA A 7 27.13 9.17 -1.35
CA ALA A 7 28.50 9.61 -1.62
C ALA A 7 29.49 9.13 -0.54
N HIS A 8 29.07 9.09 0.72
CA HIS A 8 29.88 8.54 1.82
C HIS A 8 30.15 7.06 1.60
N PHE A 9 29.13 6.27 1.32
CA PHE A 9 29.30 4.84 1.01
C PHE A 9 30.17 4.58 -0.21
N GLU A 10 30.06 5.39 -1.26
CA GLU A 10 30.92 5.29 -2.44
C GLU A 10 32.37 5.63 -2.13
N THR A 11 32.62 6.67 -1.32
CA THR A 11 33.97 7.08 -0.88
C THR A 11 34.68 5.96 -0.12
N TYR A 12 33.94 5.21 0.71
CA TYR A 12 34.49 4.11 1.52
C TYR A 12 34.31 2.72 0.91
N GLY A 13 33.80 2.62 -0.34
CA GLY A 13 33.60 1.35 -1.03
C GLY A 13 32.61 0.40 -0.35
N ILE A 14 31.58 0.95 0.29
CA ILE A 14 30.57 0.19 1.04
C ILE A 14 29.49 -0.33 0.10
N ASP A 15 29.42 -1.65 -0.05
CA ASP A 15 28.31 -2.33 -0.71
C ASP A 15 27.17 -2.55 0.28
N VAL A 16 26.21 -1.62 0.23
CA VAL A 16 25.00 -1.64 1.04
C VAL A 16 24.14 -2.88 0.73
N SER A 17 24.27 -3.45 -0.47
CA SER A 17 23.50 -4.61 -0.93
C SER A 17 23.69 -5.81 -0.01
N LEU A 18 24.90 -6.00 0.54
CA LEU A 18 25.24 -7.08 1.45
C LEU A 18 24.34 -7.10 2.69
N ILE A 19 24.01 -5.91 3.21
CA ILE A 19 23.18 -5.77 4.41
C ILE A 19 21.70 -5.79 4.03
N THR A 20 21.31 -5.03 3.00
CA THR A 20 19.90 -4.92 2.60
C THR A 20 19.34 -6.20 1.99
N PHE A 21 20.18 -7.07 1.42
CA PHE A 21 19.75 -8.36 0.88
C PHE A 21 19.08 -9.21 1.97
N ASN A 22 19.72 -9.33 3.14
CA ASN A 22 19.13 -10.06 4.25
C ASN A 22 17.81 -9.44 4.68
N TRP A 23 17.75 -8.12 4.83
CA TRP A 23 16.51 -7.41 5.21
C TRP A 23 15.34 -7.70 4.28
N PHE A 24 15.60 -7.76 2.97
CA PHE A 24 14.57 -8.02 1.97
C PHE A 24 14.14 -9.48 1.92
N MET A 25 15.08 -10.41 2.09
CA MET A 25 14.80 -11.84 2.09
C MET A 25 13.96 -12.28 3.29
N VAL A 26 14.27 -11.77 4.48
CA VAL A 26 13.57 -12.13 5.72
C VAL A 26 12.57 -11.08 6.19
N VAL A 27 12.26 -10.08 5.35
CA VAL A 27 11.30 -8.99 5.66
C VAL A 27 11.54 -8.40 7.06
N PHE A 28 12.80 -8.08 7.34
CA PHE A 28 13.29 -7.50 8.60
C PHE A 28 13.08 -8.31 9.89
N VAL A 29 12.62 -9.57 9.83
CA VAL A 29 12.27 -10.38 11.01
C VAL A 29 13.39 -10.48 12.04
N GLU A 30 14.63 -10.68 11.58
CA GLU A 30 15.80 -10.80 12.48
C GLU A 30 16.52 -9.46 12.72
N SER A 31 16.12 -8.42 11.97
CA SER A 31 16.82 -7.14 11.92
C SER A 31 16.21 -6.09 12.82
N LEU A 32 14.91 -6.18 13.12
CA LEU A 32 14.18 -5.20 13.92
C LEU A 32 13.51 -5.85 15.15
N PRO A 33 13.43 -5.13 16.29
CA PRO A 33 12.62 -5.55 17.42
C PRO A 33 11.12 -5.60 17.06
N SER A 34 10.35 -6.42 17.78
CA SER A 34 8.93 -6.66 17.53
C SER A 34 8.09 -5.37 17.46
N ASP A 35 8.42 -4.37 18.29
CA ASP A 35 7.73 -3.06 18.33
C ASP A 35 7.86 -2.25 17.03
N LEU A 36 8.91 -2.52 16.24
CA LEU A 36 9.12 -1.95 14.90
C LEU A 36 8.66 -2.89 13.80
N LEU A 37 8.81 -4.20 14.02
CA LEU A 37 8.49 -5.23 13.05
C LEU A 37 6.99 -5.33 12.80
N LEU A 38 6.17 -5.36 13.86
CA LEU A 38 4.71 -5.52 13.72
C LEU A 38 4.08 -4.37 12.89
N PRO A 39 4.37 -3.08 13.15
CA PRO A 39 3.81 -2.01 12.35
C PRO A 39 4.34 -1.96 10.91
N LEU A 40 5.59 -2.42 10.69
CA LEU A 40 6.14 -2.62 9.34
C LEU A 40 5.33 -3.69 8.61
N TRP A 41 5.05 -4.81 9.28
CA TRP A 41 4.30 -5.94 8.73
C TRP A 41 2.85 -5.57 8.42
N ASP A 42 2.18 -4.83 9.31
CA ASP A 42 0.83 -4.31 9.06
C ASP A 42 0.79 -3.47 7.79
N ALA A 43 1.77 -2.56 7.63
CA ALA A 43 1.87 -1.74 6.42
C ALA A 43 2.26 -2.55 5.18
N PHE A 44 3.16 -3.52 5.33
CA PHE A 44 3.57 -4.40 4.23
C PHE A 44 2.41 -5.26 3.73
N LEU A 45 1.59 -5.81 4.62
CA LEU A 45 0.39 -6.56 4.25
C LEU A 45 -0.68 -5.66 3.60
N TYR A 46 -0.72 -4.37 3.94
CA TYR A 46 -1.69 -3.41 3.39
C TYR A 46 -1.28 -2.78 2.04
N GLU A 47 -0.03 -2.31 1.90
CA GLU A 47 0.46 -1.63 0.68
C GLU A 47 1.37 -2.51 -0.21
N GLY A 48 1.83 -3.65 0.30
CA GLY A 48 2.72 -4.57 -0.40
C GLY A 48 4.22 -4.23 -0.29
N THR A 49 5.01 -4.80 -1.20
CA THR A 49 6.49 -4.81 -1.20
C THR A 49 7.16 -3.44 -1.19
N LYS A 50 6.46 -2.38 -1.62
CA LYS A 50 6.98 -1.00 -1.60
C LYS A 50 7.33 -0.52 -0.20
N VAL A 51 6.66 -1.06 0.83
CA VAL A 51 6.89 -0.71 2.24
C VAL A 51 8.27 -1.14 2.70
N ILE A 52 8.74 -2.31 2.27
CA ILE A 52 10.06 -2.84 2.63
C ILE A 52 11.16 -1.85 2.21
N PHE A 53 11.08 -1.31 0.99
CA PHE A 53 12.04 -0.32 0.49
C PHE A 53 11.93 1.02 1.25
N ARG A 54 10.71 1.47 1.58
CA ARG A 54 10.52 2.70 2.38
C ARG A 54 11.15 2.57 3.76
N TYR A 55 10.95 1.43 4.43
CA TYR A 55 11.54 1.17 5.73
C TYR A 55 13.06 1.04 5.67
N ALA A 56 13.63 0.33 4.69
CA ALA A 56 15.08 0.27 4.50
C ALA A 56 15.69 1.67 4.41
N LEU A 57 15.11 2.52 3.57
CA LEU A 57 15.55 3.90 3.40
C LEU A 57 15.33 4.76 4.65
N ALA A 58 14.24 4.52 5.39
CA ALA A 58 13.97 5.21 6.65
C ALA A 58 14.98 4.83 7.75
N LEU A 59 15.41 3.57 7.80
CA LEU A 59 16.44 3.10 8.73
C LEU A 59 17.77 3.82 8.46
N PHE A 60 18.19 3.90 7.20
CA PHE A 60 19.38 4.66 6.82
C PHE A 60 19.27 6.13 7.16
N LYS A 61 18.11 6.75 6.89
CA LYS A 61 17.86 8.15 7.24
C LYS A 61 17.84 8.39 8.75
N TYR A 62 17.32 7.45 9.54
CA TYR A 62 17.29 7.55 11.01
C TYR A 62 18.69 7.63 11.61
N LYS A 63 19.66 6.93 11.01
CA LYS A 63 21.06 6.88 11.45
C LYS A 63 22.04 7.59 10.53
N GLU A 64 21.56 8.43 9.62
CA GLU A 64 22.40 9.12 8.63
C GLU A 64 23.54 9.90 9.30
N ASP A 65 23.22 10.71 10.31
CA ASP A 65 24.22 11.52 11.02
C ASP A 65 25.24 10.69 11.82
N ASP A 66 24.85 9.50 12.28
CA ASP A 66 25.75 8.59 13.00
C ASP A 66 26.70 7.90 12.02
N ILE A 67 26.19 7.47 10.87
CA ILE A 67 26.99 6.82 9.81
C ILE A 67 28.00 7.81 9.20
N LEU A 68 27.60 9.06 8.98
CA LEU A 68 28.46 10.09 8.38
C LEU A 68 29.66 10.49 9.25
N LYS A 69 29.62 10.21 10.56
CA LYS A 69 30.74 10.46 11.49
C LYS A 69 31.80 9.37 11.45
N ILE A 70 31.50 8.22 10.87
CA ILE A 70 32.41 7.09 10.80
C ILE A 70 33.22 7.22 9.51
N HIS A 71 34.54 7.18 9.65
CA HIS A 71 35.49 7.41 8.55
C HIS A 71 36.35 6.18 8.24
N ASP A 72 35.95 5.00 8.73
CA ASP A 72 36.59 3.72 8.45
C ASP A 72 35.58 2.72 7.86
N SER A 73 35.95 2.03 6.79
CA SER A 73 35.03 1.15 6.07
C SER A 73 34.62 -0.07 6.90
N THR A 74 35.53 -0.62 7.70
CA THR A 74 35.26 -1.78 8.56
C THR A 74 34.29 -1.40 9.68
N GLU A 75 34.52 -0.24 10.29
CA GLU A 75 33.64 0.31 11.32
C GLU A 75 32.24 0.62 10.76
N ILE A 76 32.13 1.17 9.54
CA ILE A 76 30.84 1.38 8.88
C ILE A 76 30.10 0.05 8.72
N TYR A 77 30.73 -1.01 8.21
CA TYR A 77 30.06 -2.31 8.05
C TYR A 77 29.61 -2.91 9.38
N GLN A 78 30.44 -2.81 10.42
CA GLN A 78 30.07 -3.27 11.76
C GLN A 78 28.87 -2.49 12.30
N PHE A 79 28.90 -1.16 12.16
CA PHE A 79 27.77 -0.30 12.55
C PHE A 79 26.50 -0.69 11.79
N LEU A 80 26.58 -0.82 10.46
CA LEU A 80 25.45 -1.17 9.60
C LEU A 80 24.81 -2.52 9.95
N ARG A 81 25.59 -3.47 10.49
CA ARG A 81 25.09 -4.78 10.92
C ARG A 81 24.27 -4.74 12.22
N PHE A 82 24.55 -3.79 13.11
CA PHE A 82 23.96 -3.79 14.45
C PHE A 82 23.01 -2.61 14.72
N PHE A 83 23.12 -1.51 13.96
CA PHE A 83 22.35 -0.29 14.26
C PHE A 83 20.84 -0.50 14.21
N THR A 84 20.34 -1.42 13.38
CA THR A 84 18.90 -1.66 13.26
C THR A 84 18.27 -2.10 14.58
N LYS A 85 19.04 -2.78 15.43
CA LYS A 85 18.64 -3.21 16.79
C LYS A 85 18.70 -2.07 17.81
N THR A 86 19.41 -1.00 17.52
CA THR A 86 19.53 0.18 18.39
C THR A 86 18.37 1.16 18.23
N ILE A 87 17.50 0.94 17.24
CA ILE A 87 16.35 1.79 16.98
C ILE A 87 15.22 1.35 17.92
N SER A 88 14.81 2.26 18.78
CA SER A 88 13.72 2.05 19.75
C SER A 88 12.47 2.87 19.42
N ASP A 89 12.60 3.97 18.68
CA ASP A 89 11.48 4.86 18.40
C ASP A 89 10.73 4.47 17.12
N SER A 90 9.70 3.63 17.31
CA SER A 90 8.78 3.20 16.25
C SER A 90 8.06 4.35 15.58
N ARG A 91 7.58 5.32 16.36
CA ARG A 91 6.82 6.45 15.86
C ARG A 91 7.67 7.32 14.94
N LYS A 92 8.91 7.60 15.34
CA LYS A 92 9.85 8.39 14.52
C LYS A 92 10.24 7.63 13.25
N LEU A 93 10.52 6.34 13.34
CA LEU A 93 10.84 5.53 12.15
C LEU A 93 9.67 5.50 11.16
N MET A 94 8.44 5.25 11.63
CA MET A 94 7.24 5.30 10.80
C MET A 94 7.04 6.67 10.15
N ASN A 95 7.23 7.75 10.90
CA ASN A 95 7.11 9.10 10.38
C ASN A 95 8.08 9.33 9.19
N ILE A 96 9.34 8.93 9.34
CA ILE A 96 10.33 9.03 8.26
C ILE A 96 9.95 8.15 7.06
N ALA A 97 9.49 6.91 7.30
CA ALA A 97 9.12 5.98 6.24
C ALA A 97 7.93 6.47 5.39
N PHE A 98 6.90 7.04 6.04
CA PHE A 98 5.63 7.37 5.40
C PHE A 98 5.46 8.85 5.00
N ASN A 99 6.23 9.77 5.59
CA ASN A 99 6.17 11.19 5.24
C ASN A 99 7.39 11.65 4.44
N ASP A 100 8.61 11.33 4.92
CA ASP A 100 9.83 11.79 4.25
C ASP A 100 10.19 10.92 3.03
N MET A 101 10.06 9.60 3.17
CA MET A 101 10.54 8.62 2.18
C MET A 101 9.44 8.09 1.28
N ASN A 102 8.18 8.47 1.49
CA ASN A 102 7.05 7.99 0.70
C ASN A 102 7.02 8.59 -0.73
N PRO A 103 6.94 7.77 -1.79
CA PRO A 103 6.70 8.25 -3.15
C PRO A 103 5.20 8.24 -3.56
N PHE A 104 4.29 7.67 -2.76
CA PHE A 104 2.87 7.50 -3.14
C PHE A 104 1.92 7.68 -1.94
N PRO A 105 1.35 8.88 -1.74
CA PRO A 105 0.42 9.12 -0.63
C PRO A 105 -0.91 8.38 -0.84
N LEU A 106 -1.38 7.65 0.19
CA LEU A 106 -2.69 6.99 0.23
C LEU A 106 -3.84 7.93 -0.16
N ARG A 107 -3.68 9.23 0.03
CA ARG A 107 -4.66 10.26 -0.37
C ARG A 107 -4.97 10.21 -1.87
N LEU A 108 -3.96 9.94 -2.72
CA LEU A 108 -4.15 9.82 -4.16
C LEU A 108 -4.85 8.50 -4.53
N LEU A 109 -4.52 7.42 -3.81
CA LEU A 109 -5.15 6.11 -3.95
C LEU A 109 -6.59 6.08 -3.43
N ARG A 110 -6.90 6.78 -2.33
CA ARG A 110 -8.26 7.00 -1.82
C ARG A 110 -9.07 7.88 -2.76
N ASN A 111 -8.50 8.97 -3.29
CA ASN A 111 -9.18 9.81 -4.27
C ASN A 111 -9.50 9.04 -5.56
N ARG A 112 -8.57 8.24 -6.09
CA ARG A 112 -8.85 7.39 -7.26
C ARG A 112 -9.88 6.30 -6.96
N ARG A 113 -9.84 5.68 -5.78
CA ARG A 113 -10.84 4.70 -5.34
C ARG A 113 -12.23 5.32 -5.17
N ALA A 114 -12.32 6.54 -4.64
CA ALA A 114 -13.58 7.29 -4.53
C ALA A 114 -14.14 7.67 -5.91
N LEU A 115 -13.30 8.16 -6.82
CA LEU A 115 -13.69 8.48 -8.20
C LEU A 115 -14.20 7.26 -8.97
N HIS A 116 -13.53 6.11 -8.85
CA HIS A 116 -13.99 4.87 -9.49
C HIS A 116 -15.26 4.31 -8.86
N LEU A 117 -15.45 4.49 -7.55
CA LEU A 117 -16.65 4.05 -6.84
C LEU A 117 -17.90 4.81 -7.31
N GLU A 118 -17.80 6.13 -7.55
CA GLU A 118 -18.90 6.93 -8.13
C GLU A 118 -19.32 6.42 -9.50
N ARG A 119 -18.35 6.06 -10.34
CA ARG A 119 -18.62 5.52 -11.69
C ARG A 119 -19.35 4.18 -11.62
N LEU A 120 -18.86 3.25 -10.77
CA LEU A 120 -19.50 1.94 -10.58
C LEU A 120 -20.92 2.07 -10.00
N GLN A 121 -21.17 3.05 -9.12
CA GLN A 121 -22.51 3.34 -8.61
C GLN A 121 -23.44 3.91 -9.68
N GLY A 122 -22.93 4.68 -10.64
CA GLY A 122 -23.68 5.13 -11.81
C GLY A 122 -24.12 3.96 -12.68
N GLU A 123 -23.18 3.09 -13.04
CA GLU A 123 -23.42 1.90 -13.86
C GLU A 123 -24.40 0.93 -13.18
N LEU A 124 -24.30 0.72 -11.86
CA LEU A 124 -25.25 -0.09 -11.09
C LEU A 124 -26.67 0.47 -11.15
N ARG A 125 -26.85 1.79 -11.05
CA ARG A 125 -28.18 2.42 -11.14
C ARG A 125 -28.80 2.29 -12.51
N GLU A 126 -28.00 2.36 -13.57
CA GLU A 126 -28.47 2.13 -14.94
C GLU A 126 -28.92 0.68 -15.13
N LEU A 127 -28.15 -0.29 -14.63
CA LEU A 127 -28.52 -1.71 -14.65
C LEU A 127 -29.79 -2.00 -13.84
N GLU A 128 -29.94 -1.40 -12.65
CA GLU A 128 -31.16 -1.52 -11.84
C GLU A 128 -32.39 -0.92 -12.56
N LYS A 129 -32.20 0.20 -13.27
CA LYS A 129 -33.27 0.82 -14.05
C LYS A 129 -33.68 -0.06 -15.24
N GLN A 130 -32.71 -0.59 -15.98
CA GLN A 130 -32.95 -1.54 -17.07
C GLN A 130 -33.66 -2.80 -16.59
N GLN A 131 -33.24 -3.34 -15.43
CA GLN A 131 -33.90 -4.51 -14.84
C GLN A 131 -35.35 -4.19 -14.46
N LYS A 132 -35.61 -3.00 -13.90
CA LYS A 132 -36.96 -2.59 -13.52
C LYS A 132 -37.85 -2.34 -14.73
N GLU A 133 -37.34 -1.69 -15.78
CA GLU A 133 -38.03 -1.49 -17.06
C GLU A 133 -38.40 -2.82 -17.71
N PHE A 134 -37.45 -3.76 -17.78
CA PHE A 134 -37.70 -5.12 -18.28
C PHE A 134 -38.75 -5.88 -17.46
N LEU A 135 -38.71 -5.75 -16.13
CA LEU A 135 -39.70 -6.36 -15.24
C LEU A 135 -41.09 -5.74 -15.40
N THR A 136 -41.19 -4.41 -15.58
CA THR A 136 -42.46 -3.74 -15.87
C THR A 136 -43.01 -4.10 -17.25
N GLU A 137 -42.17 -4.15 -18.29
CA GLU A 137 -42.60 -4.59 -19.62
C GLU A 137 -43.06 -6.05 -19.61
N SER A 138 -42.36 -6.92 -18.86
CA SER A 138 -42.75 -8.32 -18.69
C SER A 138 -44.04 -8.49 -17.87
N ALA A 139 -44.33 -7.57 -16.94
CA ALA A 139 -45.58 -7.55 -16.17
C ALA A 139 -46.74 -7.00 -17.01
N GLU A 140 -46.54 -5.92 -17.76
CA GLU A 140 -47.54 -5.37 -18.68
C GLU A 140 -47.88 -6.32 -19.82
N HIS A 141 -46.90 -7.08 -20.33
CA HIS A 141 -47.14 -8.12 -21.32
C HIS A 141 -47.98 -9.27 -20.75
N LYS A 142 -47.73 -9.66 -19.50
CA LYS A 142 -48.53 -10.69 -18.80
C LYS A 142 -49.95 -10.20 -18.50
N ASP A 143 -50.11 -8.96 -18.05
CA ASP A 143 -51.44 -8.38 -17.76
C ASP A 143 -52.26 -8.22 -19.04
N LYS A 144 -51.64 -7.83 -20.17
CA LYS A 144 -52.32 -7.77 -21.47
C LYS A 144 -52.75 -9.15 -21.98
N GLU A 145 -51.94 -10.19 -21.77
CA GLU A 145 -52.33 -11.56 -22.10
C GLU A 145 -53.50 -12.04 -21.22
N LEU A 146 -53.51 -11.68 -19.92
CA LEU A 146 -54.61 -11.97 -18.99
C LEU A 146 -55.91 -11.24 -19.36
N ASP A 147 -55.86 -9.96 -19.69
CA ASP A 147 -57.04 -9.18 -20.11
C ASP A 147 -57.63 -9.70 -21.43
N MET A 148 -56.78 -10.14 -22.37
CA MET A 148 -57.24 -10.74 -23.63
C MET A 148 -57.99 -12.06 -23.38
N VAL A 149 -57.46 -12.91 -22.50
CA VAL A 149 -58.09 -14.19 -22.14
C VAL A 149 -59.41 -13.98 -21.38
N VAL A 150 -59.48 -12.98 -20.48
CA VAL A 150 -60.73 -12.64 -19.78
C VAL A 150 -61.80 -12.08 -20.74
N SER A 151 -61.40 -11.29 -21.74
CA SER A 151 -62.33 -10.77 -22.75
C SER A 151 -62.89 -11.83 -23.70
N GLU A 152 -62.18 -12.95 -23.90
CA GLU A 152 -62.66 -14.07 -24.72
C GLU A 152 -63.66 -14.96 -23.97
N ASP A 153 -63.65 -14.98 -22.64
CA ASP A 153 -64.58 -15.76 -21.81
C ASP A 153 -65.91 -15.03 -21.50
N ASP A 154 -65.98 -13.70 -21.69
CA ASP A 154 -67.20 -12.88 -21.47
C ASP A 154 -68.14 -12.78 -22.70
N ASP A 155 -67.77 -13.40 -23.83
CA ASP A 155 -68.53 -13.36 -25.11
C ASP A 155 -69.33 -14.66 -25.43
N PHE A 156 -69.68 -15.46 -24.40
CA PHE A 156 -70.54 -16.67 -24.51
C PHE A 156 -71.94 -16.52 -23.88
#